data_AF-A0A0T0MEH4-F1
#
_entry.id   AF-A0A0T0MEH4-F1
#
_cell.length_a   1.000
_cell.length_b   1.000
_cell.length_c   1.000
_cell.angle_alpha   90.00
_cell.angle_beta   90.00
_cell.angle_gamma   90.00
#
_symmetry.space_group_name_H-M   'P 1'
#
loop_
_entity.id
_entity.type
_entity.pdbx_description
1 polymer ?
#
loop_
_entity_poly.entity_id
_entity_poly.type
_entity_poly.pdbx_seq_one_letter_code
_entity_poly.pdbx_strand_id
1 'polypeptide(L)'
;MRKSLALVPLLVTALALGACSSNEPEPAATPTPTPTPTGVTVAQWADTVCVSLGELSTAVSSVTQGLSLELGSGDAGEQLKEQLREKAETVGTTAEDLVSAIRTAPDTEEAKELSVTLQDAAEDVRSATQDTKDAAQAAADATTRAEFLDAAGTTLVAASAALAATETFATTVESAASVTGDTLSSAFADVDSCVTPTSTP
;
A
#
# COMPACT_ATOMS: atom_id res chain seq x y z
N MET A 1 9.92 19.47 31.00
CA MET A 1 11.32 19.97 31.06
C MET A 1 12.04 19.41 29.85
N ARG A 2 12.42 20.28 28.90
CA ARG A 2 13.00 19.90 27.60
C ARG A 2 14.50 19.67 27.74
N LYS A 3 15.00 18.53 27.25
CA LYS A 3 16.43 18.27 27.06
C LYS A 3 16.72 18.31 25.57
N SER A 4 17.37 19.38 25.14
CA SER A 4 17.99 19.50 23.81
C SER A 4 19.23 18.61 23.76
N LEU A 5 19.36 17.81 22.72
CA LEU A 5 20.62 17.19 22.32
C LEU A 5 20.82 17.43 20.83
N ALA A 6 21.74 18.36 20.55
CA ALA A 6 22.34 18.55 19.25
C ALA A 6 23.36 17.43 19.02
N LEU A 7 23.44 16.90 17.80
CA LEU A 7 24.66 16.29 17.29
C LEU A 7 24.66 16.33 15.75
N VAL A 8 25.56 17.15 15.22
CA VAL A 8 26.06 17.10 13.83
C VAL A 8 27.43 16.44 13.91
N PRO A 9 27.77 15.56 12.97
CA PRO A 9 29.06 15.74 12.30
C PRO A 9 28.97 15.56 10.78
N LEU A 10 29.53 16.56 10.10
CA LEU A 10 30.08 16.48 8.75
C LEU A 10 31.11 15.32 8.67
N LEU A 11 31.03 14.51 7.61
CA LEU A 11 32.18 13.72 7.15
C LEU A 11 32.39 13.95 5.65
N VAL A 12 33.50 14.63 5.36
CA VAL A 12 34.11 14.85 4.04
C VAL A 12 34.97 13.63 3.73
N THR A 13 34.79 13.00 2.57
CA THR A 13 35.74 11.98 2.08
C THR A 13 36.16 12.25 0.65
N ALA A 14 37.48 12.24 0.47
CA ALA A 14 38.23 12.78 -0.63
C ALA A 14 38.17 11.93 -1.92
N LEU A 15 38.20 12.62 -3.06
CA LEU A 15 38.56 12.06 -4.35
C LEU A 15 40.04 11.66 -4.36
N ALA A 16 40.32 10.38 -4.60
CA ALA A 16 41.65 9.90 -4.97
C ALA A 16 41.65 9.55 -6.46
N LEU A 17 42.33 10.37 -7.27
CA LEU A 17 42.75 10.05 -8.62
C LEU A 17 43.96 9.13 -8.57
N GLY A 18 43.79 7.87 -8.96
CA GLY A 18 44.86 6.90 -9.19
C GLY A 18 45.04 6.65 -10.69
N ALA A 19 46.26 6.93 -11.17
CA ALA A 19 46.67 6.86 -12.57
C ALA A 19 47.07 5.44 -13.03
N CYS A 20 46.80 5.18 -14.32
CA CYS A 20 47.52 4.38 -15.32
C CYS A 20 48.37 3.17 -14.87
N SER A 21 47.92 1.96 -15.24
CA SER A 21 48.81 0.83 -15.56
C SER A 21 48.28 0.14 -16.82
N SER A 22 49.04 0.25 -17.91
CA SER A 22 48.76 -0.37 -19.21
C SER A 22 49.05 -1.87 -19.16
N ASN A 23 48.00 -2.68 -19.25
CA ASN A 23 48.06 -4.10 -19.56
C ASN A 23 47.17 -4.30 -20.79
N GLU A 24 47.75 -4.66 -21.94
CA GLU A 24 47.02 -4.95 -23.17
C GLU A 24 46.59 -6.43 -23.14
N PRO A 25 45.30 -6.75 -22.98
CA PRO A 25 44.81 -8.12 -22.96
C PRO A 25 44.45 -8.58 -24.37
N GLU A 26 44.75 -9.85 -24.66
CA GLU A 26 44.22 -10.57 -25.83
C GLU A 26 42.70 -10.40 -25.96
N PRO A 27 42.12 -10.43 -27.17
CA PRO A 27 40.67 -10.35 -27.36
C PRO A 27 40.01 -11.61 -26.77
N ALA A 28 39.69 -11.57 -25.48
CA ALA A 28 38.79 -12.51 -24.86
C ALA A 28 37.46 -12.39 -25.59
N ALA A 29 36.93 -13.52 -26.06
CA ALA A 29 35.60 -13.61 -26.64
C ALA A 29 34.63 -12.87 -25.70
N THR A 30 34.03 -11.78 -26.19
CA THR A 30 33.05 -11.02 -25.42
C THR A 30 31.97 -12.00 -24.99
N PRO A 31 31.74 -12.20 -23.68
CA PRO A 31 30.66 -13.06 -23.25
C PRO A 31 29.39 -12.43 -23.79
N THR A 32 28.68 -13.15 -24.67
CA THR A 32 27.33 -12.77 -25.06
C THR A 32 26.56 -12.58 -23.76
N PRO A 33 26.00 -11.39 -23.47
CA PRO A 33 25.25 -11.20 -22.24
C PRO A 33 24.10 -12.22 -22.24
N THR A 34 24.14 -13.14 -21.28
CA THR A 34 22.97 -13.96 -20.98
C THR A 34 21.84 -12.99 -20.69
N PRO A 35 20.70 -13.06 -21.39
CA PRO A 35 19.59 -12.15 -21.12
C PRO A 35 19.23 -12.28 -19.64
N THR A 36 19.40 -11.19 -18.88
CA THR A 36 18.91 -11.10 -17.52
C THR A 36 17.40 -11.38 -17.58
N PRO A 37 16.87 -12.35 -16.80
CA PRO A 37 15.44 -12.62 -16.83
C PRO A 37 14.67 -11.32 -16.59
N THR A 38 13.83 -10.94 -17.55
CA THR A 38 12.94 -9.76 -17.52
C THR A 38 11.75 -9.99 -16.58
N GLY A 39 12.00 -10.56 -15.40
CA GLY A 39 11.01 -10.79 -14.37
C GLY A 39 10.96 -9.62 -13.39
N VAL A 40 9.80 -9.41 -12.75
CA VAL A 40 9.67 -8.51 -11.60
C VAL A 40 10.63 -9.00 -10.52
N THR A 41 11.42 -8.12 -9.92
CA THR A 41 12.28 -8.50 -8.79
C THR A 41 11.48 -8.54 -7.50
N VAL A 42 11.94 -9.28 -6.49
CA VAL A 42 11.29 -9.35 -5.18
C VAL A 42 11.12 -7.96 -4.55
N ALA A 43 12.12 -7.09 -4.64
CA ALA A 43 12.05 -5.72 -4.13
C ALA A 43 10.99 -4.87 -4.86
N GLN A 44 10.91 -4.96 -6.20
CA GLN A 44 9.89 -4.25 -6.97
C GLN A 44 8.47 -4.76 -6.67
N TRP A 45 8.32 -6.07 -6.48
CA TRP A 45 7.04 -6.65 -6.10
C TRP A 45 6.61 -6.19 -4.70
N ALA A 46 7.51 -6.25 -3.71
CA ALA A 46 7.25 -5.77 -2.35
C ALA A 46 6.83 -4.28 -2.34
N ASP A 47 7.55 -3.43 -3.08
CA ASP A 47 7.19 -2.01 -3.25
C ASP A 47 5.81 -1.83 -3.87
N THR A 48 5.47 -2.58 -4.92
CA THR A 48 4.15 -2.49 -5.56
C THR A 48 3.03 -2.89 -4.59
N VAL A 49 3.23 -3.95 -3.79
CA VAL A 49 2.26 -4.38 -2.77
C VAL A 49 2.07 -3.30 -1.70
N CYS A 50 3.16 -2.72 -1.19
CA CYS A 50 3.09 -1.70 -0.15
C CYS A 50 2.53 -0.36 -0.62
N VAL A 51 2.87 0.09 -1.84
CA VAL A 51 2.25 1.26 -2.45
C VAL A 51 0.74 1.06 -2.57
N SER A 52 0.31 -0.10 -3.13
CA SER A 52 -1.12 -0.40 -3.30
C SER A 52 -1.85 -0.45 -1.95
N LEU A 53 -1.20 -0.99 -0.91
CA LEU A 53 -1.75 -1.02 0.45
C LEU A 53 -1.90 0.39 1.05
N GLY A 54 -0.90 1.25 0.86
CA GLY A 54 -0.93 2.64 1.32
C GLY A 54 -1.99 3.48 0.60
N GLU A 55 -2.15 3.28 -0.70
CA GLU A 55 -3.20 3.91 -1.51
C GLU A 55 -4.59 3.49 -1.04
N LEU A 56 -4.78 2.18 -0.79
CA LEU A 56 -6.04 1.67 -0.26
C LEU A 56 -6.37 2.26 1.12
N SER A 57 -5.41 2.26 2.06
CA SER A 57 -5.60 2.86 3.38
C SER A 57 -5.99 4.35 3.30
N THR A 58 -5.35 5.08 2.38
CA THR A 58 -5.66 6.49 2.10
C THR A 58 -7.06 6.66 1.52
N ALA A 59 -7.45 5.81 0.57
CA ALA A 59 -8.77 5.84 -0.05
C ALA A 59 -9.88 5.58 0.99
N VAL A 60 -9.72 4.56 1.84
CA VAL A 60 -10.71 4.25 2.88
C VAL A 60 -10.79 5.38 3.92
N SER A 61 -9.65 5.95 4.32
CA SER A 61 -9.61 7.11 5.23
C SER A 61 -10.27 8.36 4.62
N SER A 62 -10.21 8.52 3.30
CA SER A 62 -10.87 9.62 2.59
C SER A 62 -12.40 9.51 2.66
N VAL A 63 -12.95 8.28 2.62
CA VAL A 63 -14.39 8.03 2.81
C VAL A 63 -14.84 8.50 4.20
N THR A 64 -14.13 8.11 5.26
CA THR A 64 -14.51 8.47 6.64
C THR A 64 -14.42 9.97 6.92
N GLN A 65 -13.41 10.64 6.37
CA GLN A 65 -13.25 12.10 6.48
C GLN A 65 -14.33 12.86 5.69
N GLY A 66 -14.67 12.39 4.49
CA GLY A 66 -15.73 12.99 3.66
C GLY A 66 -17.08 12.98 4.38
N LEU A 67 -17.46 11.84 4.93
CA LEU A 67 -18.69 11.69 5.72
C LEU A 67 -18.71 12.61 6.96
N SER A 68 -17.58 12.78 7.63
CA SER A 68 -17.49 13.57 8.87
C SER A 68 -17.64 15.08 8.64
N LEU A 69 -17.11 15.62 7.53
CA LEU A 69 -17.11 17.06 7.25
C LEU A 69 -18.48 17.57 6.76
N GLU A 70 -19.18 16.80 5.93
CA GLU A 70 -20.36 17.30 5.20
C GLU A 70 -21.70 17.08 5.93
N LEU A 71 -21.77 16.12 6.86
CA LEU A 71 -22.95 15.95 7.73
C LEU A 71 -23.25 17.18 8.60
N GLY A 72 -22.27 18.07 8.79
CA GLY A 72 -22.41 19.33 9.52
C GLY A 72 -23.07 20.47 8.73
N SER A 73 -23.03 20.42 7.40
CA SER A 73 -23.52 21.49 6.50
C SER A 73 -24.81 21.04 5.81
N GLY A 74 -25.97 21.40 6.36
CA GLY A 74 -27.29 20.86 6.00
C GLY A 74 -27.79 21.00 4.54
N ASP A 75 -27.06 21.69 3.66
CA ASP A 75 -27.44 21.92 2.25
C ASP A 75 -26.59 21.12 1.23
N ALA A 76 -25.59 20.34 1.68
CA ALA A 76 -24.62 19.65 0.81
C ALA A 76 -25.05 18.25 0.33
N GLY A 77 -26.32 17.86 0.52
CA GLY A 77 -26.76 16.45 0.39
C GLY A 77 -26.40 15.79 -0.94
N GLU A 78 -26.71 16.41 -2.08
CA GLU A 78 -26.44 15.80 -3.40
C GLU A 78 -24.94 15.81 -3.76
N GLN A 79 -24.20 16.84 -3.34
CA GLN A 79 -22.75 16.90 -3.57
C GLN A 79 -22.01 15.86 -2.72
N LEU A 80 -22.46 15.62 -1.48
CA LEU A 80 -21.93 14.59 -0.61
C LEU A 80 -22.22 13.19 -1.17
N LYS A 81 -23.42 12.93 -1.68
CA LYS A 81 -23.76 11.65 -2.31
C LYS A 81 -22.83 11.34 -3.48
N GLU A 82 -22.56 12.31 -4.35
CA GLU A 82 -21.65 12.14 -5.47
C GLU A 82 -20.20 11.91 -5.01
N GLN A 83 -19.71 12.72 -4.07
CA GLN A 83 -18.37 12.53 -3.48
C GLN A 83 -18.23 11.16 -2.81
N LEU A 84 -19.28 10.68 -2.13
CA LEU A 84 -19.27 9.39 -1.47
C LEU A 84 -19.20 8.25 -2.49
N ARG A 85 -19.94 8.36 -3.61
CA ARG A 85 -19.88 7.40 -4.72
C ARG A 85 -18.49 7.36 -5.35
N GLU A 86 -17.90 8.51 -5.67
CA GLU A 86 -16.54 8.59 -6.24
C GLU A 86 -15.48 8.00 -5.30
N LYS A 87 -15.53 8.34 -4.01
CA LYS A 87 -14.59 7.81 -3.02
C LYS A 87 -14.76 6.29 -2.83
N ALA A 88 -16.00 5.79 -2.82
CA ALA A 88 -16.28 4.36 -2.72
C ALA A 88 -15.81 3.58 -3.96
N GLU A 89 -15.95 4.15 -5.16
CA GLU A 89 -15.39 3.58 -6.38
C GLU A 89 -13.86 3.53 -6.33
N THR A 90 -13.23 4.62 -5.88
CA THR A 90 -11.78 4.68 -5.67
C THR A 90 -11.30 3.59 -4.72
N VAL A 91 -11.98 3.40 -3.58
CA VAL A 91 -11.67 2.31 -2.62
C VAL A 91 -11.74 0.95 -3.31
N GLY A 92 -12.79 0.68 -4.08
CA GLY A 92 -12.93 -0.58 -4.82
C GLY A 92 -11.79 -0.82 -5.80
N THR A 93 -11.43 0.19 -6.61
CA THR A 93 -10.30 0.09 -7.56
C THR A 93 -8.98 -0.14 -6.85
N THR A 94 -8.67 0.61 -5.78
CA THR A 94 -7.41 0.42 -5.03
C THR A 94 -7.32 -0.97 -4.38
N ALA A 95 -8.43 -1.56 -3.95
CA ALA A 95 -8.46 -2.93 -3.44
C ALA A 95 -8.18 -3.97 -4.55
N GLU A 96 -8.71 -3.75 -5.76
CA GLU A 96 -8.41 -4.60 -6.93
C GLU A 96 -6.95 -4.47 -7.39
N ASP A 97 -6.37 -3.27 -7.30
CA ASP A 97 -4.96 -3.01 -7.58
C ASP A 97 -4.06 -3.74 -6.59
N LEU A 98 -4.38 -3.72 -5.29
CA LEU A 98 -3.67 -4.51 -4.27
C LEU A 98 -3.70 -6.01 -4.58
N VAL A 99 -4.87 -6.58 -4.88
CA VAL A 99 -4.99 -8.00 -5.26
C VAL A 99 -4.16 -8.31 -6.52
N SER A 100 -4.17 -7.39 -7.48
CA SER A 100 -3.39 -7.54 -8.72
C SER A 100 -1.89 -7.48 -8.45
N ALA A 101 -1.42 -6.57 -7.61
CA ALA A 101 -0.02 -6.46 -7.19
C ALA A 101 0.47 -7.77 -6.56
N ILE A 102 -0.31 -8.36 -5.66
CA ILE A 102 0.03 -9.63 -5.01
C ILE A 102 0.17 -10.76 -6.04
N ARG A 103 -0.72 -10.84 -7.03
CA ARG A 103 -0.70 -11.87 -8.09
C ARG A 103 0.49 -11.75 -9.04
N THR A 104 1.14 -10.60 -9.11
CA THR A 104 2.35 -10.39 -9.93
C THR A 104 3.64 -10.80 -9.24
N ALA A 105 3.54 -11.65 -8.21
CA ALA A 105 4.69 -12.18 -7.49
C ALA A 105 5.74 -12.81 -8.42
N PRO A 106 7.03 -12.62 -8.13
CA PRO A 106 8.10 -13.23 -8.89
C PRO A 106 8.04 -14.77 -8.85
N ASP A 107 8.59 -15.41 -9.89
CA ASP A 107 8.63 -16.87 -10.07
C ASP A 107 9.72 -17.52 -9.19
N THR A 108 9.60 -17.33 -7.88
CA THR A 108 10.40 -17.97 -6.84
C THR A 108 9.48 -18.74 -5.90
N GLU A 109 9.93 -19.84 -5.32
CA GLU A 109 9.08 -20.67 -4.45
C GLU A 109 8.58 -19.86 -3.24
N GLU A 110 9.47 -19.08 -2.64
CA GLU A 110 9.22 -18.25 -1.48
C GLU A 110 8.17 -17.17 -1.78
N ALA A 111 8.31 -16.44 -2.89
CA ALA A 111 7.34 -15.41 -3.26
C ALA A 111 5.98 -16.00 -3.63
N LYS A 112 5.92 -17.21 -4.21
CA LYS A 112 4.65 -17.90 -4.48
C LYS A 112 3.94 -18.26 -3.18
N GLU A 113 4.64 -18.86 -2.23
CA GLU A 113 4.07 -19.22 -0.92
C GLU A 113 3.53 -17.98 -0.18
N LEU A 114 4.33 -16.91 -0.17
CA LEU A 114 3.90 -15.63 0.40
C LEU A 114 2.69 -15.06 -0.36
N SER A 115 2.68 -15.10 -1.69
CA SER A 115 1.57 -14.58 -2.50
C SER A 115 0.24 -15.30 -2.25
N VAL A 116 0.26 -16.59 -1.91
CA VAL A 116 -0.95 -17.35 -1.54
C VAL A 116 -1.47 -16.85 -0.19
N THR A 117 -0.58 -16.74 0.79
CA THR A 117 -0.93 -16.22 2.13
C THR A 117 -1.49 -14.79 2.06
N LEU A 118 -0.89 -13.94 1.22
CA LEU A 118 -1.35 -12.57 1.01
C LEU A 118 -2.66 -12.52 0.22
N GLN A 119 -2.92 -13.45 -0.69
CA GLN A 119 -4.19 -13.48 -1.42
C GLN A 119 -5.37 -13.71 -0.48
N ASP A 120 -5.27 -14.65 0.45
CA ASP A 120 -6.33 -14.90 1.44
C ASP A 120 -6.64 -13.63 2.25
N ALA A 121 -5.59 -12.97 2.76
CA ALA A 121 -5.76 -11.72 3.51
C ALA A 121 -6.29 -10.56 2.63
N ALA A 122 -5.92 -10.52 1.35
CA ALA A 122 -6.43 -9.51 0.41
C ALA A 122 -7.89 -9.77 0.02
N GLU A 123 -8.36 -11.01 0.04
CA GLU A 123 -9.78 -11.34 -0.13
C GLU A 123 -10.63 -10.79 1.01
N ASP A 124 -10.14 -10.87 2.25
CA ASP A 124 -10.80 -10.24 3.42
C ASP A 124 -10.90 -8.72 3.26
N VAL A 125 -9.79 -8.07 2.86
CA VAL A 125 -9.75 -6.64 2.55
C VAL A 125 -10.74 -6.29 1.43
N ARG A 126 -10.75 -7.08 0.35
CA ARG A 126 -11.67 -6.90 -0.77
C ARG A 126 -13.13 -7.04 -0.35
N SER A 127 -13.44 -8.00 0.52
CA SER A 127 -14.80 -8.17 1.05
C SER A 127 -15.22 -6.94 1.86
N ALA A 128 -14.38 -6.48 2.79
CA ALA A 128 -14.70 -5.33 3.64
C ALA A 128 -14.82 -4.00 2.84
N THR A 129 -14.00 -3.84 1.79
CA THR A 129 -14.07 -2.68 0.88
C THR A 129 -15.31 -2.75 -0.02
N GLN A 130 -15.74 -3.95 -0.44
CA GLN A 130 -17.00 -4.14 -1.14
C GLN A 130 -18.20 -3.78 -0.25
N ASP A 131 -18.20 -4.19 1.02
CA ASP A 131 -19.24 -3.78 1.98
C ASP A 131 -19.30 -2.26 2.13
N THR A 132 -18.13 -1.60 2.13
CA THR A 132 -18.03 -0.13 2.15
C THR A 132 -18.65 0.48 0.90
N LYS A 133 -18.38 -0.09 -0.27
CA LYS A 133 -18.92 0.37 -1.56
C LYS A 133 -20.44 0.22 -1.63
N ASP A 134 -20.96 -0.93 -1.21
CA ASP A 134 -22.40 -1.20 -1.23
C ASP A 134 -23.14 -0.28 -0.25
N ALA A 135 -22.59 -0.06 0.94
CA ALA A 135 -23.16 0.87 1.91
C ALA A 135 -23.12 2.34 1.42
N ALA A 136 -22.01 2.75 0.80
CA ALA A 136 -21.87 4.08 0.20
C ALA A 136 -22.87 4.31 -0.94
N GLN A 137 -23.12 3.29 -1.77
CA GLN A 137 -24.14 3.33 -2.82
C GLN A 137 -25.55 3.43 -2.21
N ALA A 138 -25.86 2.66 -1.16
CA ALA A 138 -27.13 2.79 -0.46
C ALA A 138 -27.34 4.20 0.11
N ALA A 139 -26.27 4.85 0.60
CA ALA A 139 -26.34 6.24 1.05
C ALA A 139 -26.53 7.20 -0.13
N ALA A 140 -25.83 7.00 -1.24
CA ALA A 140 -25.99 7.81 -2.45
C ALA A 140 -27.44 7.76 -3.00
N ASP A 141 -28.05 6.57 -2.97
CA ASP A 141 -29.38 6.31 -3.51
C ASP A 141 -30.52 6.65 -2.54
N ALA A 142 -30.20 7.01 -1.30
CA ALA A 142 -31.18 7.38 -0.28
C ALA A 142 -32.04 8.58 -0.73
N THR A 143 -33.36 8.45 -0.57
CA THR A 143 -34.33 9.46 -1.01
C THR A 143 -34.73 10.41 0.12
N THR A 144 -34.51 10.00 1.36
CA THR A 144 -34.77 10.81 2.55
C THR A 144 -33.51 11.04 3.37
N ARG A 145 -33.50 12.12 4.17
CA ARG A 145 -32.40 12.40 5.09
C ARG A 145 -32.20 11.28 6.13
N ALA A 146 -33.28 10.63 6.57
CA ALA A 146 -33.20 9.56 7.55
C ALA A 146 -32.54 8.31 6.95
N GLU A 147 -32.93 7.91 5.74
CA GLU A 147 -32.29 6.83 4.97
C GLU A 147 -30.81 7.14 4.73
N PHE A 148 -30.50 8.39 4.35
CA PHE A 148 -29.13 8.82 4.12
C PHE A 148 -28.27 8.68 5.38
N LEU A 149 -28.76 9.15 6.53
CA LEU A 149 -28.01 9.08 7.79
C LEU A 149 -27.78 7.64 8.26
N ASP A 150 -28.77 6.77 8.09
CA ASP A 150 -28.66 5.34 8.43
C ASP A 150 -27.62 4.63 7.55
N ALA A 151 -27.70 4.85 6.23
CA ALA A 151 -26.76 4.29 5.27
C ALA A 151 -25.35 4.89 5.42
N ALA A 152 -25.21 6.19 5.70
CA ALA A 152 -23.94 6.83 6.01
C ALA A 152 -23.31 6.26 7.29
N GLY A 153 -24.11 5.97 8.31
CA GLY A 153 -23.67 5.26 9.52
C GLY A 153 -23.15 3.86 9.21
N THR A 154 -23.88 3.11 8.38
CA THR A 154 -23.45 1.78 7.90
C THR A 154 -22.16 1.87 7.10
N THR A 155 -22.02 2.89 6.24
CA THR A 155 -20.81 3.14 5.45
C THR A 155 -19.61 3.41 6.35
N LEU A 156 -19.78 4.20 7.43
CA LEU A 156 -18.71 4.47 8.38
C LEU A 156 -18.25 3.20 9.11
N VAL A 157 -19.20 2.33 9.49
CA VAL A 157 -18.89 1.02 10.11
C VAL A 157 -18.13 0.12 9.14
N ALA A 158 -18.61 0.00 7.89
CA ALA A 158 -17.96 -0.79 6.86
C ALA A 158 -16.54 -0.27 6.54
N ALA A 159 -16.38 1.05 6.38
CA ALA A 159 -15.07 1.67 6.17
C ALA A 159 -14.12 1.42 7.35
N SER A 160 -14.62 1.43 8.58
CA SER A 160 -13.82 1.09 9.77
C SER A 160 -13.38 -0.37 9.76
N ALA A 161 -14.26 -1.29 9.33
CA ALA A 161 -13.92 -2.70 9.14
C ALA A 161 -12.88 -2.88 8.01
N ALA A 162 -13.00 -2.13 6.91
CA ALA A 162 -12.01 -2.13 5.83
C ALA A 162 -10.64 -1.62 6.29
N LEU A 163 -10.57 -0.58 7.13
CA LEU A 163 -9.33 -0.14 7.76
C LEU A 163 -8.73 -1.24 8.66
N ALA A 164 -9.53 -1.87 9.50
CA ALA A 164 -9.06 -2.96 10.35
C ALA A 164 -8.56 -4.17 9.55
N ALA A 165 -9.23 -4.52 8.44
CA ALA A 165 -8.77 -5.56 7.52
C ALA A 165 -7.45 -5.16 6.85
N THR A 166 -7.29 -3.89 6.46
CA THR A 166 -6.06 -3.33 5.89
C THR A 166 -4.89 -3.39 6.89
N GLU A 167 -5.12 -3.05 8.16
CA GLU A 167 -4.12 -3.17 9.24
C GLU A 167 -3.73 -4.63 9.50
N THR A 168 -4.72 -5.53 9.47
CA THR A 168 -4.48 -6.98 9.58
C THR A 168 -3.64 -7.49 8.42
N PHE A 169 -3.96 -7.06 7.19
CA PHE A 169 -3.17 -7.38 6.00
C PHE A 169 -1.72 -6.89 6.14
N ALA A 170 -1.50 -5.65 6.59
CA ALA A 170 -0.15 -5.12 6.84
C ALA A 170 0.63 -6.00 7.84
N THR A 171 -0.01 -6.39 8.94
CA THR A 171 0.58 -7.29 9.95
C THR A 171 0.90 -8.67 9.35
N THR A 172 0.04 -9.18 8.46
CA THR A 172 0.27 -10.43 7.74
C THR A 172 1.47 -10.32 6.81
N VAL A 173 1.63 -9.22 6.08
CA VAL A 173 2.81 -8.96 5.23
C VAL A 173 4.09 -9.01 6.08
N GLU A 174 4.14 -8.27 7.19
CA GLU A 174 5.32 -8.24 8.08
C GLU A 174 5.64 -9.63 8.65
N SER A 175 4.61 -10.33 9.14
CA SER A 175 4.77 -11.65 9.77
C SER A 175 5.20 -12.71 8.76
N ALA A 176 4.55 -12.74 7.59
CA ALA A 176 4.82 -13.74 6.57
C ALA A 176 6.18 -13.50 5.90
N ALA A 177 6.52 -12.25 5.57
CA ALA A 177 7.85 -11.92 5.02
C ALA A 177 8.98 -12.31 5.97
N SER A 178 8.78 -12.18 7.29
CA SER A 178 9.76 -12.60 8.31
C SER A 178 9.95 -14.11 8.39
N VAL A 179 8.96 -14.91 8.00
CA VAL A 179 9.02 -16.38 8.04
C VAL A 179 9.60 -16.96 6.75
N THR A 180 9.29 -16.38 5.59
CA THR A 180 9.65 -16.95 4.28
C THR A 180 11.14 -16.78 3.93
N GLY A 181 11.87 -15.86 4.57
CA GLY A 181 13.34 -15.80 4.53
C GLY A 181 13.90 -14.38 4.46
N ASP A 182 15.21 -14.26 4.72
CA ASP A 182 15.90 -12.97 4.88
C ASP A 182 15.74 -12.03 3.67
N THR A 183 15.73 -12.57 2.44
CA THR A 183 15.61 -11.75 1.23
C THR A 183 14.23 -11.09 1.10
N LEU A 184 13.15 -11.82 1.39
CA LEU A 184 11.78 -11.27 1.38
C LEU A 184 11.57 -10.33 2.56
N SER A 185 12.03 -10.73 3.75
CA SER A 185 11.97 -9.88 4.94
C SER A 185 12.65 -8.54 4.70
N SER A 186 13.88 -8.51 4.18
CA SER A 186 14.56 -7.26 3.82
C SER A 186 13.82 -6.50 2.72
N ALA A 187 13.31 -7.18 1.70
CA ALA A 187 12.57 -6.50 0.63
C ALA A 187 11.30 -5.77 1.11
N PHE A 188 10.59 -6.29 2.11
CA PHE A 188 9.44 -5.60 2.70
C PHE A 188 9.84 -4.59 3.79
N ALA A 189 10.98 -4.80 4.49
CA ALA A 189 11.46 -3.90 5.53
C ALA A 189 12.18 -2.66 4.99
N ASP A 190 12.88 -2.77 3.85
CA ASP A 190 13.70 -1.70 3.27
C ASP A 190 12.89 -0.75 2.38
N VAL A 191 11.62 -1.03 2.15
CA VAL A 191 10.75 -0.23 1.29
C VAL A 191 10.06 0.84 2.11
N ASP A 192 10.41 2.10 1.83
CA ASP A 192 9.84 3.28 2.51
C ASP A 192 8.30 3.31 2.46
N SER A 193 7.67 2.75 1.42
CA SER A 193 6.22 2.66 1.27
C SER A 193 5.56 1.64 2.21
N CYS A 194 6.29 0.63 2.71
CA CYS A 194 5.81 -0.33 3.71
C CYS A 194 5.93 0.22 5.15
N VAL A 195 6.88 1.13 5.39
CA VAL A 195 7.07 1.74 6.69
C VAL A 195 5.95 2.75 6.89
N THR A 196 4.91 2.37 7.63
CA THR A 196 3.89 3.33 8.04
C THR A 196 4.60 4.54 8.65
N PRO A 197 4.36 5.78 8.16
CA PRO A 197 4.92 6.96 8.78
C PRO A 197 4.39 6.97 10.19
N THR A 198 5.23 6.57 11.14
CA THR A 198 4.90 6.47 12.53
C THR A 198 4.42 7.86 12.91
N SER A 199 3.11 7.99 13.17
CA SER A 199 2.48 9.26 13.52
C SER A 199 3.39 9.96 14.51
N THR A 200 4.05 11.02 14.06
CA THR A 200 4.93 11.81 14.92
C THR A 200 4.04 12.38 16.01
N PRO A 201 4.28 12.08 17.29
CA PRO A 201 3.43 12.51 18.39
C PRO A 201 3.42 14.03 18.60
#